data_AF-A0AAD9C0C0-F1
#
_entry.id   AF-A0AAD9C0C0-F1
#
_cell.length_a   1.000
_cell.length_b   1.000
_cell.length_c   1.000
_cell.angle_alpha   90.00
_cell.angle_beta   90.00
_cell.angle_gamma   90.00
#
_symmetry.space_group_name_H-M   'P 1'
#
loop_
_entity.id
_entity.type
_entity.pdbx_description
1 polymer ?
#
loop_
_entity_poly.entity_id
_entity_poly.type
_entity_poly.pdbx_seq_one_letter_code
_entity_poly.pdbx_strand_id
1 'polypeptide(L)'
;MKTCCLILAALLLPSSHAVCPDKEPVLQPWMPGHSEDHRVTIGYGRKVLLTSSATVHSIEILSGGELHIGSRDCPYKGNLTISLFGRLDDSDKDHSYFGRKYIGVGTGGTLEIHGEKKLSWTFLNKTLHPGESNQNNYLFQRGWGSRGIIIHVIDPKSGEVLHNDRFDTYRSKDESRRLAKYVDGVGAGLILALMVNDEGSNNLEDSAKKILFRLGSQHINTLGFRHPWTFIVTKGDPSSVVEGHASYQEAEWTEWFDRDDERGSGDWEKVSDLHEAYPDKLCSNPLDIQAETHDGIAANQTGDVIHKNDKDYGFVCLNKDQTHGLCRNYRVRFLCGKLVRPQASVSIDMLSNSSILELGDEAQGWRSGDRVVVASTDYSMHQAEEFSLMPCSTCTSSQVKVQGKRTSNV
;
A
#
# COMPACT_ATOMS: atom_id res chain seq x y z
N MET A 1 -37.59 53.68 -51.60
CA MET A 1 -36.92 52.90 -50.54
C MET A 1 -37.78 51.67 -50.27
N LYS A 2 -37.28 50.47 -50.59
CA LYS A 2 -37.94 49.19 -50.29
C LYS A 2 -37.05 48.47 -49.28
N THR A 3 -37.57 48.28 -48.07
CA THR A 3 -36.89 47.60 -46.96
C THR A 3 -37.02 46.09 -47.17
N CYS A 4 -35.90 45.38 -47.24
CA CYS A 4 -35.85 43.92 -47.37
C CYS A 4 -35.67 43.32 -45.96
N CYS A 5 -36.67 42.58 -45.47
CA CYS A 5 -36.55 41.78 -44.25
C CYS A 5 -35.85 40.46 -44.58
N LEU A 6 -34.66 40.24 -44.01
CA LEU A 6 -34.00 38.94 -43.98
C LEU A 6 -34.48 38.16 -42.74
N ILE A 7 -35.26 37.10 -42.98
CA ILE A 7 -35.61 36.11 -41.97
C ILE A 7 -34.45 35.11 -41.89
N LEU A 8 -33.70 35.11 -40.79
CA LEU A 8 -32.75 34.04 -40.48
C LEU A 8 -33.53 32.82 -39.97
N ALA A 9 -33.59 31.76 -40.77
CA ALA A 9 -34.04 30.46 -40.30
C ALA A 9 -32.92 29.80 -39.49
N ALA A 10 -33.14 29.58 -38.20
CA ALA A 10 -32.24 28.80 -37.35
C ALA A 10 -32.37 27.31 -37.74
N LEU A 11 -31.33 26.75 -38.35
CA LEU A 11 -31.18 25.31 -38.55
C LEU A 11 -30.86 24.67 -37.19
N LEU A 12 -31.82 23.93 -36.62
CA LEU A 12 -31.59 23.04 -35.49
C LEU A 12 -30.74 21.87 -35.97
N LEU A 13 -29.46 21.84 -35.59
CA LEU A 13 -28.61 20.66 -35.73
C LEU A 13 -29.10 19.58 -34.73
N PRO A 14 -29.25 18.31 -35.14
CA PRO A 14 -29.62 17.25 -34.22
C PRO A 14 -28.52 17.05 -33.18
N SER A 15 -28.91 16.93 -31.91
CA SER A 15 -28.03 16.58 -30.81
C SER A 15 -27.38 15.22 -31.06
N SER A 16 -26.07 15.20 -31.30
CA SER A 16 -25.28 13.99 -31.29
C SER A 16 -25.31 13.44 -29.86
N HIS A 17 -26.10 12.40 -29.63
CA HIS A 17 -26.06 11.69 -28.36
C HIS A 17 -24.69 11.00 -28.28
N ALA A 18 -23.91 11.26 -27.24
CA ALA A 18 -22.64 10.61 -27.02
C ALA A 18 -22.83 9.09 -26.97
N VAL A 19 -22.05 8.36 -27.76
CA VAL A 19 -22.08 6.89 -27.78
C VAL A 19 -21.26 6.40 -26.58
N CYS A 20 -21.87 5.59 -25.72
CA CYS A 20 -21.20 5.01 -24.58
C CYS A 20 -20.15 3.96 -25.02
N PRO A 21 -19.01 3.81 -24.32
CA PRO A 21 -17.94 2.88 -24.70
C PRO A 21 -18.36 1.42 -24.87
N ASP A 22 -19.38 0.96 -24.13
CA ASP A 22 -19.97 -0.38 -24.26
C ASP A 22 -20.68 -0.61 -25.59
N LYS A 23 -20.98 0.47 -26.32
CA LYS A 23 -21.65 0.45 -27.62
C LYS A 23 -20.71 0.82 -28.77
N GLU A 24 -19.44 1.10 -28.49
CA GLU A 24 -18.45 1.47 -29.49
C GLU A 24 -17.84 0.19 -30.12
N PRO A 25 -18.07 -0.10 -31.42
CA PRO A 25 -17.65 -1.37 -32.02
C PRO A 25 -16.14 -1.59 -32.04
N VAL A 26 -15.37 -0.50 -32.01
CA VAL A 26 -13.90 -0.55 -32.04
C VAL A 26 -13.31 -0.94 -30.68
N LEU A 27 -14.05 -0.75 -29.58
CA LEU A 27 -13.62 -1.14 -28.24
C LEU A 27 -13.95 -2.62 -27.99
N GLN A 28 -12.90 -3.42 -27.83
CA GLN A 28 -13.06 -4.83 -27.50
C GLN A 28 -13.26 -5.00 -25.99
N PRO A 29 -14.31 -5.70 -25.53
CA PRO A 29 -14.44 -6.08 -24.13
C PRO A 29 -13.21 -6.84 -23.66
N TRP A 30 -12.65 -6.44 -22.53
CA TRP A 30 -11.44 -7.02 -21.99
C TRP A 30 -11.66 -7.50 -20.55
N MET A 31 -11.50 -8.81 -20.39
CA MET A 31 -11.64 -9.53 -19.12
C MET A 31 -10.36 -10.34 -18.89
N PRO A 32 -9.27 -9.72 -18.39
CA PRO A 32 -7.99 -10.41 -18.23
C PRO A 32 -8.00 -11.48 -17.13
N GLY A 33 -9.01 -11.48 -16.26
CA GLY A 33 -9.08 -12.39 -15.13
C GLY A 33 -8.03 -12.09 -14.06
N HIS A 34 -7.63 -13.15 -13.36
CA HIS A 34 -6.63 -13.09 -12.30
C HIS A 34 -5.40 -13.89 -12.72
N SER A 35 -4.31 -13.19 -13.01
CA SER A 35 -3.03 -13.82 -13.34
C SER A 35 -1.90 -12.92 -12.86
N GLU A 36 -1.22 -13.37 -11.80
CA GLU A 36 -0.26 -12.55 -11.05
C GLU A 36 1.02 -12.23 -11.85
N ASP A 37 1.39 -13.09 -12.80
CA ASP A 37 2.56 -12.92 -13.68
C ASP A 37 2.24 -12.21 -15.00
N HIS A 38 0.96 -11.96 -15.29
CA HIS A 38 0.55 -11.43 -16.58
C HIS A 38 0.94 -9.95 -16.69
N ARG A 39 1.93 -9.67 -17.54
CA ARG A 39 2.28 -8.33 -17.99
C ARG A 39 1.47 -7.98 -19.22
N VAL A 40 0.60 -6.98 -19.10
CA VAL A 40 -0.33 -6.61 -20.16
C VAL A 40 0.27 -5.49 -20.98
N THR A 41 0.39 -5.70 -22.29
CA THR A 41 0.69 -4.64 -23.25
C THR A 41 -0.53 -4.40 -24.15
N ILE A 42 -1.06 -3.17 -24.13
CA ILE A 42 -2.13 -2.68 -24.99
C ILE A 42 -1.48 -1.73 -25.99
N GLY A 43 -1.21 -2.22 -27.19
CA GLY A 43 -0.63 -1.40 -28.25
C GLY A 43 -0.98 -1.86 -29.64
N TYR A 44 -0.29 -1.29 -30.63
CA TYR A 44 -0.54 -1.52 -32.07
C TYR A 44 -1.99 -1.20 -32.45
N GLY A 45 -2.54 -0.10 -31.93
CA GLY A 45 -3.92 0.33 -32.19
C GLY A 45 -5.00 -0.48 -31.46
N ARG A 46 -4.63 -1.44 -30.61
CA ARG A 46 -5.59 -2.25 -29.84
C ARG A 46 -6.35 -1.37 -28.84
N LYS A 47 -7.68 -1.33 -28.95
CA LYS A 47 -8.56 -0.58 -28.04
C LYS A 47 -9.40 -1.55 -27.22
N VAL A 48 -9.37 -1.40 -25.90
CA VAL A 48 -10.06 -2.29 -24.98
C VAL A 48 -10.93 -1.54 -23.98
N LEU A 49 -12.08 -2.12 -23.69
CA LEU A 49 -12.98 -1.70 -22.62
C LEU A 49 -12.87 -2.69 -21.47
N LEU A 50 -12.38 -2.25 -20.31
CA LEU A 50 -12.30 -3.10 -19.13
C LEU A 50 -13.69 -3.27 -18.53
N THR A 51 -14.20 -4.51 -18.55
CA THR A 51 -15.57 -4.82 -18.10
C THR A 51 -15.60 -5.58 -16.76
N SER A 52 -14.45 -6.05 -16.28
CA SER A 52 -14.30 -6.79 -15.01
C SER A 52 -13.05 -6.34 -14.24
N SER A 53 -12.96 -6.68 -12.95
CA SER A 53 -11.72 -6.54 -12.18
C SER A 53 -10.56 -7.27 -12.87
N ALA A 54 -9.35 -6.75 -12.65
CA ALA A 54 -8.11 -7.29 -13.21
C ALA A 54 -7.08 -7.49 -12.09
N THR A 55 -6.41 -8.62 -12.09
CA THR A 55 -5.21 -8.88 -11.26
C THR A 55 -4.09 -9.25 -12.20
N VAL A 56 -3.10 -8.37 -12.30
CA VAL A 56 -2.02 -8.41 -13.30
C VAL A 56 -0.72 -7.90 -12.68
N HIS A 57 0.43 -8.18 -13.27
CA HIS A 57 1.70 -7.63 -12.78
C HIS A 57 1.83 -6.12 -13.09
N SER A 58 1.65 -5.78 -14.37
CA SER A 58 1.74 -4.42 -14.90
C SER A 58 0.87 -4.26 -16.15
N ILE A 59 0.45 -3.03 -16.43
CA ILE A 59 -0.27 -2.67 -17.66
C ILE A 59 0.52 -1.58 -18.37
N GLU A 60 0.82 -1.77 -19.64
CA GLU A 60 1.48 -0.80 -20.50
C GLU A 60 0.61 -0.48 -21.71
N ILE A 61 0.36 0.80 -21.97
CA ILE A 61 -0.48 1.28 -23.05
C ILE A 61 0.36 2.17 -23.96
N LEU A 62 0.56 1.79 -25.21
CA LEU A 62 1.46 2.49 -26.14
C LEU A 62 1.04 2.30 -27.60
N SER A 63 1.69 3.00 -28.54
CA SER A 63 1.54 2.75 -29.98
C SER A 63 0.08 2.71 -30.47
N GLY A 64 -0.72 3.71 -30.10
CA GLY A 64 -2.13 3.82 -30.48
C GLY A 64 -3.07 2.92 -29.67
N GLY A 65 -2.57 2.19 -28.68
CA GLY A 65 -3.39 1.38 -27.78
C GLY A 65 -4.24 2.24 -26.85
N GLU A 66 -5.44 1.76 -26.51
CA GLU A 66 -6.35 2.48 -25.62
C GLU A 66 -6.98 1.55 -24.58
N LEU A 67 -7.01 1.98 -23.32
CA LEU A 67 -7.73 1.32 -22.22
C LEU A 67 -8.83 2.24 -21.70
N HIS A 68 -10.07 1.77 -21.74
CA HIS A 68 -11.25 2.52 -21.32
C HIS A 68 -11.96 1.85 -20.14
N ILE A 69 -12.40 2.66 -19.19
CA ILE A 69 -13.33 2.32 -18.11
C ILE A 69 -14.39 3.41 -18.09
N GLY A 70 -15.50 3.19 -18.78
CA GLY A 70 -16.50 4.25 -19.00
C GLY A 70 -15.97 5.42 -19.81
N SER A 71 -16.80 6.44 -20.00
CA SER A 71 -16.43 7.71 -20.63
C SER A 71 -16.98 8.88 -19.84
N ARG A 72 -16.55 10.10 -20.20
CA ARG A 72 -17.06 11.34 -19.62
C ARG A 72 -18.59 11.43 -19.67
N ASP A 73 -19.17 11.03 -20.79
CA ASP A 73 -20.62 11.10 -21.03
C ASP A 73 -21.36 9.86 -20.50
N CYS A 74 -20.67 8.71 -20.41
CA CYS A 74 -21.20 7.47 -19.86
C CYS A 74 -20.24 6.88 -18.81
N PRO A 75 -20.22 7.44 -17.58
CA PRO A 75 -19.34 6.94 -16.54
C PRO A 75 -19.71 5.52 -16.14
N TYR A 76 -18.71 4.69 -15.87
CA TYR A 76 -18.86 3.36 -15.33
C TYR A 76 -19.59 3.41 -13.98
N LYS A 77 -20.66 2.63 -13.86
CA LYS A 77 -21.54 2.60 -12.67
C LYS A 77 -21.27 1.42 -11.74
N GLY A 78 -20.42 0.48 -12.15
CA GLY A 78 -20.04 -0.66 -11.34
C GLY A 78 -18.85 -0.38 -10.45
N ASN A 79 -18.48 -1.39 -9.66
CA ASN A 79 -17.21 -1.42 -8.95
C ASN A 79 -16.27 -2.38 -9.68
N LEU A 80 -15.06 -1.91 -10.00
CA LEU A 80 -13.98 -2.75 -10.49
C LEU A 80 -12.71 -2.45 -9.70
N THR A 81 -11.87 -3.46 -9.55
CA THR A 81 -10.54 -3.31 -8.94
C THR A 81 -9.49 -3.71 -9.95
N ILE A 82 -8.49 -2.84 -10.17
CA ILE A 82 -7.25 -3.22 -10.84
C ILE A 82 -6.20 -3.39 -9.74
N SER A 83 -5.74 -4.62 -9.57
CA SER A 83 -4.71 -4.95 -8.59
C SER A 83 -3.41 -5.30 -9.31
N LEU A 84 -2.34 -4.57 -8.99
CA LEU A 84 -1.00 -4.87 -9.46
C LEU A 84 -0.30 -5.84 -8.50
N PHE A 85 -0.11 -7.09 -8.92
CA PHE A 85 0.44 -8.19 -8.13
C PHE A 85 1.88 -8.54 -8.55
N GLY A 86 2.53 -9.45 -7.84
CA GLY A 86 3.93 -9.88 -8.08
C GLY A 86 4.77 -9.82 -6.80
N ARG A 87 5.75 -10.71 -6.69
CA ARG A 87 6.45 -11.09 -5.46
C ARG A 87 7.64 -10.20 -5.11
N LEU A 88 8.05 -10.24 -3.84
CA LEU A 88 9.20 -9.47 -3.34
C LEU A 88 10.53 -10.10 -3.76
N ASP A 89 10.54 -11.42 -3.91
CA ASP A 89 11.63 -12.27 -4.36
C ASP A 89 11.70 -12.43 -5.89
N ASP A 90 10.83 -11.73 -6.63
CA ASP A 90 10.93 -11.67 -8.09
C ASP A 90 12.21 -10.96 -8.49
N SER A 91 13.05 -11.64 -9.26
CA SER A 91 14.30 -11.11 -9.82
C SER A 91 14.06 -10.18 -11.03
N ASP A 92 12.88 -9.57 -11.09
CA ASP A 92 12.42 -8.82 -12.24
C ASP A 92 13.25 -7.56 -12.49
N LYS A 93 13.63 -7.36 -13.75
CA LYS A 93 14.23 -6.10 -14.20
C LYS A 93 13.15 -5.03 -14.28
N ASP A 94 13.35 -3.95 -13.52
CA ASP A 94 12.50 -2.77 -13.52
C ASP A 94 12.33 -2.20 -14.93
N HIS A 95 11.12 -1.75 -15.26
CA HIS A 95 10.92 -0.93 -16.46
C HIS A 95 11.67 0.38 -16.26
N SER A 96 12.52 0.76 -17.22
CA SER A 96 13.45 1.88 -17.09
C SER A 96 12.79 3.21 -16.75
N TYR A 97 11.52 3.39 -17.14
CA TYR A 97 10.74 4.59 -16.89
C TYR A 97 9.63 4.42 -15.83
N PHE A 98 8.97 3.26 -15.77
CA PHE A 98 7.76 3.06 -14.96
C PHE A 98 8.02 2.26 -13.67
N GLY A 99 9.24 1.75 -13.49
CA GLY A 99 9.60 0.92 -12.34
C GLY A 99 9.04 -0.49 -12.43
N ARG A 100 8.77 -1.12 -11.27
CA ARG A 100 8.39 -2.53 -11.20
C ARG A 100 6.91 -2.80 -11.41
N LYS A 101 6.03 -1.99 -10.82
CA LYS A 101 4.57 -2.19 -10.85
C LYS A 101 3.91 -0.90 -11.31
N TYR A 102 3.22 -0.95 -12.45
CA TYR A 102 2.68 0.25 -13.07
C TYR A 102 1.43 -0.01 -13.92
N ILE A 103 0.64 1.04 -14.08
CA ILE A 103 -0.22 1.26 -15.25
C ILE A 103 0.43 2.44 -15.99
N GLY A 104 1.16 2.15 -17.06
CA GLY A 104 2.03 3.08 -17.76
C GLY A 104 1.43 3.43 -19.11
N VAL A 105 1.32 4.73 -19.40
CA VAL A 105 0.91 5.21 -20.73
C VAL A 105 2.15 5.74 -21.43
N GLY A 106 2.65 4.96 -22.37
CA GLY A 106 3.76 5.33 -23.25
C GLY A 106 3.31 6.16 -24.44
N THR A 107 4.25 6.48 -25.33
CA THR A 107 4.00 7.32 -26.51
C THR A 107 2.84 6.79 -27.35
N GLY A 108 1.84 7.65 -27.58
CA GLY A 108 0.66 7.35 -28.39
C GLY A 108 -0.35 6.41 -27.74
N GLY A 109 -0.20 6.05 -26.46
CA GLY A 109 -1.22 5.33 -25.71
C GLY A 109 -2.28 6.26 -25.09
N THR A 110 -3.45 5.72 -24.79
CA THR A 110 -4.54 6.46 -24.12
C THR A 110 -5.14 5.65 -22.96
N LEU A 111 -5.32 6.28 -21.81
CA LEU A 111 -6.02 5.71 -20.66
C LEU A 111 -7.21 6.61 -20.28
N GLU A 112 -8.42 6.07 -20.37
CA GLU A 112 -9.66 6.75 -20.01
C GLU A 112 -10.35 6.02 -18.85
N ILE A 113 -10.54 6.71 -17.73
CA ILE A 113 -11.20 6.16 -16.54
C ILE A 113 -12.23 7.14 -16.01
N HIS A 114 -13.50 6.79 -16.16
CA HIS A 114 -14.66 7.57 -15.74
C HIS A 114 -15.57 6.67 -14.92
N GLY A 115 -15.59 6.88 -13.61
CA GLY A 115 -16.50 6.19 -12.69
C GLY A 115 -17.52 7.14 -12.07
N GLU A 116 -18.18 6.70 -11.00
CA GLU A 116 -18.91 7.61 -10.15
C GLU A 116 -17.99 8.74 -9.65
N LYS A 117 -18.45 9.99 -9.76
CA LYS A 117 -17.69 11.15 -9.30
C LYS A 117 -17.53 11.05 -7.78
N LYS A 118 -16.30 10.83 -7.33
CA LYS A 118 -15.94 10.94 -5.91
C LYS A 118 -15.61 12.40 -5.60
N LEU A 119 -16.20 12.93 -4.53
CA LEU A 119 -15.87 14.25 -3.98
C LEU A 119 -14.49 14.17 -3.32
N SER A 120 -13.47 14.75 -3.94
CA SER A 120 -12.16 14.96 -3.33
C SER A 120 -11.81 16.44 -3.40
N TRP A 121 -11.47 17.06 -2.27
CA TRP A 121 -10.32 17.98 -2.29
C TRP A 121 -9.61 18.09 -0.93
N THR A 122 -8.29 18.10 -1.06
CA THR A 122 -7.30 18.78 -0.22
C THR A 122 -6.67 19.83 -1.13
N PHE A 123 -6.28 21.01 -0.63
CA PHE A 123 -5.62 22.04 -1.45
C PHE A 123 -4.13 22.14 -1.11
N LEU A 124 -3.26 22.11 -2.12
CA LEU A 124 -1.83 22.41 -2.00
C LEU A 124 -1.61 23.87 -2.42
N ASN A 125 -1.48 24.76 -1.43
CA ASN A 125 -1.26 26.21 -1.61
C ASN A 125 0.08 26.54 -2.31
N LYS A 126 1.03 25.59 -2.35
CA LYS A 126 2.33 25.71 -3.01
C LYS A 126 2.87 24.32 -3.34
N THR A 127 3.58 24.14 -4.47
CA THR A 127 4.39 22.93 -4.68
C THR A 127 5.56 22.97 -3.70
N LEU A 128 5.55 22.08 -2.72
CA LEU A 128 6.66 21.96 -1.78
C LEU A 128 7.79 21.15 -2.43
N HIS A 129 8.84 21.81 -2.88
CA HIS A 129 10.08 21.14 -3.23
C HIS A 129 10.80 20.67 -1.93
N PRO A 130 11.51 19.53 -1.91
CA PRO A 130 12.20 19.06 -0.71
C PRO A 130 13.08 20.16 -0.10
N GLY A 131 12.72 20.65 1.10
CA GLY A 131 13.44 21.69 1.82
C GLY A 131 12.86 23.11 1.78
N GLU A 132 11.76 23.40 1.07
CA GLU A 132 11.24 24.76 0.86
C GLU A 132 10.00 25.18 1.70
N SER A 133 9.78 24.55 2.87
CA SER A 133 8.66 24.93 3.75
C SER A 133 9.09 25.96 4.78
N ASN A 134 8.26 26.99 4.99
CA ASN A 134 8.37 27.89 6.14
C ASN A 134 7.75 27.30 7.42
N GLN A 135 7.02 26.18 7.30
CA GLN A 135 6.76 25.29 8.43
C GLN A 135 7.92 24.31 8.53
N ASN A 136 8.34 23.94 9.73
CA ASN A 136 9.34 22.90 9.95
C ASN A 136 8.80 21.54 9.47
N ASN A 137 8.81 21.33 8.15
CA ASN A 137 8.39 20.08 7.55
C ASN A 137 9.46 19.06 7.85
N TYR A 138 9.12 18.08 8.68
CA TYR A 138 9.95 16.92 8.88
C TYR A 138 9.91 16.08 7.60
N LEU A 139 10.94 16.24 6.77
CA LEU A 139 11.21 15.35 5.67
C LEU A 139 11.79 14.06 6.27
N PHE A 140 11.00 12.99 6.32
CA PHE A 140 11.54 11.65 6.57
C PHE A 140 12.46 11.29 5.39
N GLN A 141 13.75 11.55 5.53
CA GLN A 141 14.74 11.02 4.60
C GLN A 141 14.75 9.50 4.75
N ARG A 142 14.03 8.83 3.85
CA ARG A 142 14.09 7.37 3.68
C ARG A 142 15.49 7.00 3.20
N GLY A 143 16.43 6.92 4.14
CA GLY A 143 17.76 6.39 3.92
C GLY A 143 17.75 4.88 4.09
N TRP A 144 18.28 4.15 3.11
CA TRP A 144 18.69 2.76 3.30
C TRP A 144 19.73 2.73 4.44
N GLY A 145 19.30 2.29 5.62
CA GLY A 145 20.12 2.35 6.83
C GLY A 145 19.36 2.58 8.13
N SER A 146 18.05 2.92 8.10
CA SER A 146 17.24 3.38 9.24
C SER A 146 16.57 2.28 10.10
N ARG A 147 17.11 1.06 10.21
CA ARG A 147 16.53 -0.05 10.98
C ARG A 147 16.31 0.25 12.48
N GLY A 148 15.19 -0.18 13.06
CA GLY A 148 14.90 -0.05 14.49
C GLY A 148 13.59 0.67 14.79
N ILE A 149 13.41 1.08 16.05
CA ILE A 149 12.32 1.98 16.48
C ILE A 149 12.79 3.42 16.31
N ILE A 150 11.99 4.24 15.64
CA ILE A 150 12.20 5.67 15.45
C ILE A 150 11.16 6.40 16.30
N ILE A 151 11.56 7.50 16.94
CA ILE A 151 10.67 8.36 17.73
C ILE A 151 10.76 9.81 17.27
N HIS A 152 9.61 10.47 17.27
CA HIS A 152 9.43 11.90 17.10
C HIS A 152 8.73 12.46 18.33
N VAL A 153 9.28 13.51 18.90
CA VAL A 153 8.67 14.29 19.98
C VAL A 153 8.16 15.58 19.37
N ILE A 154 6.85 15.79 19.45
CA ILE A 154 6.14 16.85 18.73
C ILE A 154 5.44 17.76 19.74
N ASP A 155 5.55 19.07 19.54
CA ASP A 155 4.77 20.05 20.30
C ASP A 155 3.29 19.99 19.88
N PRO A 156 2.35 19.78 20.83
CA PRO A 156 0.94 19.61 20.50
C PRO A 156 0.25 20.88 19.98
N LYS A 157 0.85 22.06 20.17
CA LYS A 157 0.25 23.35 19.77
C LYS A 157 0.75 23.81 18.41
N SER A 158 2.06 23.73 18.17
CA SER A 158 2.69 24.17 16.93
C SER A 158 2.80 23.05 15.89
N GLY A 159 2.77 21.78 16.31
CA GLY A 159 3.04 20.64 15.44
C GLY A 159 4.53 20.46 15.09
N GLU A 160 5.44 21.24 15.70
CA GLU A 160 6.87 21.15 15.44
C GLU A 160 7.48 19.90 16.07
N VAL A 161 8.35 19.21 15.31
CA VAL A 161 9.19 18.14 15.84
C VAL A 161 10.30 18.77 16.69
N LEU A 162 10.16 18.72 18.01
CA LEU A 162 11.14 19.23 18.97
C LEU A 162 12.40 18.36 19.00
N HIS A 163 12.22 17.04 18.99
CA HIS A 163 13.30 16.07 19.03
C HIS A 163 12.95 14.84 18.19
N ASN A 164 13.97 14.20 17.61
CA ASN A 164 13.83 12.89 17.01
C ASN A 164 15.07 12.05 17.31
N ASP A 165 14.88 10.73 17.39
CA ASP A 165 15.95 9.78 17.63
C ASP A 165 15.57 8.43 17.02
N ARG A 166 16.55 7.55 16.88
CA ARG A 166 16.39 6.21 16.33
C ARG A 166 17.16 5.23 17.19
N PHE A 167 16.56 4.08 17.45
CA PHE A 167 17.10 3.02 18.28
C PHE A 167 17.16 1.72 17.47
N ASP A 168 18.36 1.26 17.08
CA ASP A 168 18.54 -0.02 16.36
C ASP A 168 18.37 -1.20 17.33
N THR A 169 17.12 -1.42 17.74
CA THR A 169 16.69 -2.50 18.64
C THR A 169 16.74 -3.87 17.97
N TYR A 170 17.11 -3.98 16.69
CA TYR A 170 17.52 -5.26 16.12
C TYR A 170 18.95 -5.62 16.52
N ARG A 171 19.87 -4.65 16.47
CA ARG A 171 21.31 -4.88 16.64
C ARG A 171 21.76 -4.92 18.10
N SER A 172 21.14 -4.12 18.97
CA SER A 172 21.65 -3.91 20.33
C SER A 172 20.56 -3.79 21.39
N LYS A 173 20.77 -4.47 22.53
CA LYS A 173 19.95 -4.33 23.75
C LYS A 173 20.15 -2.97 24.42
N ASP A 174 21.32 -2.37 24.28
CA ASP A 174 21.59 -1.05 24.85
C ASP A 174 20.77 0.03 24.15
N GLU A 175 20.49 -0.12 22.86
CA GLU A 175 19.58 0.77 22.13
C GLU A 175 18.15 0.68 22.65
N SER A 176 17.70 -0.51 23.06
CA SER A 176 16.40 -0.66 23.74
C SER A 176 16.39 0.03 25.11
N ARG A 177 17.46 -0.09 25.90
CA ARG A 177 17.58 0.63 27.18
C ARG A 177 17.65 2.14 26.98
N ARG A 178 18.30 2.60 25.91
CA ARG A 178 18.38 4.01 25.53
C ARG A 178 17.02 4.54 25.12
N LEU A 179 16.23 3.78 24.36
CA LEU A 179 14.83 4.10 24.04
C LEU A 179 14.01 4.29 25.32
N ALA A 180 14.15 3.37 26.29
CA ALA A 180 13.43 3.48 27.56
C ALA A 180 13.77 4.77 28.32
N LYS A 181 15.08 5.09 28.44
CA LYS A 181 15.54 6.32 29.10
C LYS A 181 15.12 7.58 28.35
N TYR A 182 15.17 7.54 27.02
CA TYR A 182 14.76 8.65 26.16
C TYR A 182 13.29 8.96 26.36
N VAL A 183 12.43 7.95 26.26
CA VAL A 183 10.99 8.10 26.49
C VAL A 183 10.70 8.61 27.90
N ASP A 184 11.39 8.10 28.93
CA ASP A 184 11.23 8.55 30.32
C ASP A 184 11.56 10.04 30.51
N GLY A 185 12.60 10.53 29.84
CA GLY A 185 13.07 11.92 29.91
C GLY A 185 12.18 12.96 29.20
N VAL A 186 11.26 12.55 28.31
CA VAL A 186 10.38 13.51 27.61
C VAL A 186 9.39 14.17 28.59
N GLY A 187 9.13 15.46 28.46
CA GLY A 187 8.11 16.15 29.28
C GLY A 187 6.69 15.64 29.06
N ALA A 188 5.84 15.68 30.09
CA ALA A 188 4.41 15.41 29.95
C ALA A 188 3.73 16.47 29.05
N GLY A 189 2.69 16.07 28.33
CA GLY A 189 1.94 16.91 27.40
C GLY A 189 2.50 16.95 25.97
N LEU A 190 3.69 16.41 25.71
CA LEU A 190 4.25 16.30 24.36
C LEU A 190 3.70 15.09 23.62
N ILE A 191 3.55 15.21 22.30
CA ILE A 191 3.15 14.08 21.45
C ILE A 191 4.39 13.24 21.15
N LEU A 192 4.31 11.94 21.37
CA LEU A 192 5.29 10.95 20.97
C LEU A 192 4.73 10.20 19.77
N ALA A 193 5.42 10.22 18.63
CA ALA A 193 5.11 9.39 17.47
C ALA A 193 6.25 8.40 17.24
N LEU A 194 5.98 7.12 17.39
CA LEU A 194 6.93 6.02 17.25
C LEU A 194 6.55 5.14 16.06
N MET A 195 7.58 4.59 15.41
CA MET A 195 7.40 3.67 14.29
C MET A 195 8.57 2.69 14.17
N VAL A 196 8.28 1.47 13.73
CA VAL A 196 9.30 0.49 13.33
C VAL A 196 9.67 0.68 11.87
N ASN A 197 10.96 0.69 11.59
CA ASN A 197 11.48 0.59 10.23
C ASN A 197 12.40 -0.65 10.11
N ASP A 198 12.15 -1.50 9.11
CA ASP A 198 12.74 -2.84 8.93
C ASP A 198 12.47 -3.81 10.09
N GLU A 199 13.14 -3.65 11.24
CA GLU A 199 13.07 -4.59 12.36
C GLU A 199 13.27 -3.85 13.69
N GLY A 200 12.38 -4.08 14.66
CA GLY A 200 12.42 -3.40 15.96
C GLY A 200 12.32 -4.29 17.20
N SER A 201 12.22 -5.62 17.04
CA SER A 201 11.85 -6.55 18.11
C SER A 201 13.00 -7.40 18.66
N ASN A 202 14.03 -7.71 17.85
CA ASN A 202 14.99 -8.79 18.14
C ASN A 202 15.76 -8.60 19.46
N ASN A 203 16.11 -7.36 19.81
CA ASN A 203 16.75 -6.99 21.08
C ASN A 203 15.91 -5.95 21.85
N LEU A 204 14.59 -5.95 21.69
CA LEU A 204 13.68 -5.09 22.44
C LEU A 204 13.46 -5.64 23.86
N GLU A 205 14.12 -5.02 24.83
CA GLU A 205 14.16 -5.43 26.23
C GLU A 205 12.91 -4.99 27.00
N ASP A 206 12.62 -5.69 28.10
CA ASP A 206 11.46 -5.42 28.97
C ASP A 206 11.39 -3.98 29.49
N SER A 207 12.52 -3.30 29.65
CA SER A 207 12.55 -1.90 30.09
C SER A 207 11.82 -0.97 29.11
N ALA A 208 12.06 -1.13 27.80
CA ALA A 208 11.37 -0.36 26.76
C ALA A 208 9.91 -0.82 26.61
N LYS A 209 9.66 -2.12 26.65
CA LYS A 209 8.29 -2.65 26.59
C LYS A 209 7.42 -2.11 27.73
N LYS A 210 7.92 -2.13 28.96
CA LYS A 210 7.20 -1.62 30.15
C LYS A 210 6.88 -0.14 30.06
N ILE A 211 7.81 0.71 29.57
CA ILE A 211 7.53 2.14 29.47
C ILE A 211 6.50 2.45 28.39
N LEU A 212 6.59 1.80 27.23
CA LEU A 212 5.64 1.97 26.13
C LEU A 212 4.26 1.40 26.49
N PHE A 213 4.21 0.27 27.19
CA PHE A 213 2.98 -0.29 27.74
C PHE A 213 2.32 0.66 28.75
N ARG A 214 3.08 1.31 29.63
CA ARG A 214 2.55 2.33 30.57
C ARG A 214 2.01 3.58 29.86
N LEU A 215 2.51 3.88 28.67
CA LEU A 215 1.97 4.93 27.82
C LEU A 215 0.69 4.50 27.09
N GLY A 216 0.29 3.23 27.19
CA GLY A 216 -0.99 2.71 26.69
C GLY A 216 -0.88 1.82 25.44
N SER A 217 0.34 1.51 24.97
CA SER A 217 0.52 0.54 23.88
C SER A 217 0.00 -0.84 24.27
N GLN A 218 -0.85 -1.41 23.42
CA GLN A 218 -1.41 -2.76 23.55
C GLN A 218 -0.53 -3.79 22.84
N HIS A 219 0.20 -3.39 21.80
CA HIS A 219 0.90 -4.32 20.90
C HIS A 219 2.41 -4.42 21.13
N ILE A 220 3.03 -3.55 21.92
CA ILE A 220 4.50 -3.56 22.11
C ILE A 220 5.03 -4.86 22.74
N ASN A 221 4.23 -5.53 23.57
CA ASN A 221 4.62 -6.80 24.21
C ASN A 221 4.62 -7.98 23.23
N THR A 222 3.82 -7.91 22.17
CA THR A 222 3.68 -8.93 21.14
C THR A 222 4.33 -8.51 19.81
N LEU A 223 5.13 -7.44 19.82
CA LEU A 223 5.90 -7.01 18.67
C LEU A 223 6.90 -8.10 18.29
N GLY A 224 6.66 -8.73 17.13
CA GLY A 224 7.45 -9.82 16.58
C GLY A 224 8.42 -9.32 15.52
N PHE A 225 9.26 -10.25 15.04
CA PHE A 225 10.28 -9.97 14.03
C PHE A 225 9.64 -9.30 12.81
N ARG A 226 10.15 -8.11 12.45
CA ARG A 226 9.68 -7.28 11.32
C ARG A 226 8.19 -6.92 11.30
N HIS A 227 7.49 -7.06 12.42
CA HIS A 227 6.13 -6.53 12.52
C HIS A 227 6.16 -5.00 12.32
N PRO A 228 5.40 -4.44 11.37
CA PRO A 228 5.21 -3.02 11.30
C PRO A 228 4.36 -2.60 12.50
N TRP A 229 4.80 -1.52 13.10
CA TRP A 229 4.19 -0.97 14.29
C TRP A 229 4.36 0.52 14.27
N THR A 230 3.29 1.22 14.61
CA THR A 230 3.21 2.66 14.75
C THR A 230 2.43 2.97 16.01
N PHE A 231 2.88 3.97 16.76
CA PHE A 231 2.29 4.30 18.05
C PHE A 231 2.40 5.79 18.30
N ILE A 232 1.27 6.45 18.47
CA ILE A 232 1.18 7.88 18.73
C ILE A 232 0.47 8.09 20.06
N VAL A 233 1.02 8.94 20.93
CA VAL A 233 0.43 9.23 22.23
C VAL A 233 0.84 10.60 22.75
N THR A 234 -0.05 11.30 23.44
CA THR A 234 0.32 12.45 24.27
C THR A 234 0.86 11.96 25.61
N LYS A 235 2.13 12.22 25.91
CA LYS A 235 2.77 11.70 27.13
C LYS A 235 2.03 12.18 28.38
N GLY A 236 1.58 11.24 29.20
CA GLY A 236 0.77 11.51 30.40
C GLY A 236 -0.74 11.40 30.18
N ASP A 237 -1.19 11.18 28.94
CA ASP A 237 -2.59 10.91 28.59
C ASP A 237 -2.72 9.63 27.75
N PRO A 238 -2.80 8.45 28.39
CA PRO A 238 -3.00 7.18 27.69
C PRO A 238 -4.31 7.08 26.89
N SER A 239 -5.28 7.98 27.11
CA SER A 239 -6.54 7.98 26.34
C SER A 239 -6.36 8.53 24.92
N SER A 240 -5.26 9.25 24.67
CA SER A 240 -4.89 9.81 23.37
C SER A 240 -4.18 8.83 22.43
N VAL A 241 -4.02 7.57 22.84
CA VAL A 241 -3.28 6.57 22.08
C VAL A 241 -3.94 6.28 20.73
N VAL A 242 -3.13 6.35 19.68
CA VAL A 242 -3.45 5.81 18.36
C VAL A 242 -2.33 4.84 17.99
N GLU A 243 -2.67 3.56 17.86
CA GLU A 243 -1.70 2.49 17.60
C GLU A 243 -2.11 1.70 16.36
N GLY A 244 -1.14 1.43 15.50
CA GLY A 244 -1.25 0.54 14.36
C GLY A 244 -0.26 -0.61 14.51
N HIS A 245 -0.74 -1.84 14.34
CA HIS A 245 0.09 -3.04 14.38
C HIS A 245 -0.43 -4.03 13.34
N ALA A 246 0.48 -4.70 12.63
CA ALA A 246 0.15 -5.88 11.86
C ALA A 246 1.17 -6.98 12.15
N SER A 247 0.68 -8.21 12.34
CA SER A 247 1.50 -9.41 12.34
C SER A 247 1.52 -10.01 10.94
N TYR A 248 2.69 -10.43 10.46
CA TYR A 248 2.82 -11.16 9.20
C TYR A 248 3.34 -12.57 9.46
N GLN A 249 2.70 -13.56 8.84
CA GLN A 249 3.42 -14.76 8.45
C GLN A 249 4.16 -14.42 7.16
N GLU A 250 5.45 -14.10 7.29
CA GLU A 250 6.33 -13.74 6.14
C GLU A 250 6.54 -14.93 5.19
N ALA A 251 6.19 -16.14 5.62
CA ALA A 251 6.28 -17.34 4.81
C ALA A 251 5.23 -18.38 5.23
N GLU A 252 4.86 -19.22 4.27
CA GLU A 252 3.98 -20.36 4.48
C GLU A 252 4.59 -21.61 3.84
N TRP A 253 4.41 -22.75 4.49
CA TRP A 253 4.79 -24.03 3.92
C TRP A 253 3.83 -24.38 2.79
N THR A 254 4.37 -24.79 1.65
CA THR A 254 3.59 -25.40 0.57
C THR A 254 2.93 -26.69 1.05
N GLU A 255 2.02 -27.22 0.21
CA GLU A 255 1.67 -28.63 0.29
C GLU A 255 2.90 -29.53 0.08
N TRP A 256 2.77 -30.81 0.45
CA TRP A 256 3.80 -31.80 0.22
C TRP A 256 3.78 -32.26 -1.24
N PHE A 257 4.97 -32.37 -1.84
CA PHE A 257 5.22 -32.86 -3.18
C PHE A 257 5.98 -34.19 -3.12
N ASP A 258 5.59 -35.12 -3.97
CA ASP A 258 6.15 -36.47 -4.10
C ASP A 258 6.02 -36.79 -5.59
N ARG A 259 7.11 -36.62 -6.33
CA ARG A 259 7.17 -36.69 -7.80
C ARG A 259 7.92 -37.93 -8.28
N ASP A 260 8.92 -38.39 -7.53
CA ASP A 260 9.69 -39.60 -7.82
C ASP A 260 9.51 -40.61 -6.69
N ASP A 261 9.56 -41.91 -6.99
CA ASP A 261 9.48 -42.96 -5.96
C ASP A 261 10.87 -43.54 -5.64
N GLU A 262 10.97 -44.46 -4.68
CA GLU A 262 12.24 -45.03 -4.24
C GLU A 262 12.92 -45.97 -5.26
N ARG A 263 12.35 -46.12 -6.46
CA ARG A 263 12.80 -47.09 -7.46
C ARG A 263 13.99 -46.58 -8.26
N GLY A 264 14.58 -47.49 -9.04
CA GLY A 264 15.74 -47.16 -9.86
C GLY A 264 16.95 -46.78 -8.99
N SER A 265 17.42 -45.53 -9.11
CA SER A 265 18.68 -45.09 -8.49
C SER A 265 18.53 -44.52 -7.08
N GLY A 266 17.30 -44.32 -6.61
CA GLY A 266 16.96 -43.67 -5.35
C GLY A 266 15.77 -42.74 -5.55
N ASP A 267 15.50 -41.93 -4.54
CA ASP A 267 14.38 -41.01 -4.51
C ASP A 267 14.87 -39.56 -4.74
N TRP A 268 14.19 -38.85 -5.66
CA TRP A 268 14.63 -37.57 -6.22
C TRP A 268 13.51 -36.53 -6.28
N GLU A 269 13.53 -35.62 -5.31
CA GLU A 269 12.60 -34.50 -5.22
C GLU A 269 13.29 -33.18 -5.60
N LYS A 270 13.70 -33.06 -6.86
CA LYS A 270 14.41 -31.87 -7.37
C LYS A 270 13.46 -30.70 -7.60
N VAL A 271 13.89 -29.50 -7.20
CA VAL A 271 13.10 -28.27 -7.39
C VAL A 271 12.77 -28.02 -8.86
N SER A 272 13.70 -28.27 -9.78
CA SER A 272 13.46 -28.13 -11.23
C SER A 272 12.34 -29.02 -11.74
N ASP A 273 12.34 -30.27 -11.29
CA ASP A 273 11.41 -31.30 -11.78
C ASP A 273 10.03 -31.09 -11.14
N LEU A 274 10.00 -30.55 -9.91
CA LEU A 274 8.80 -30.12 -9.21
C LEU A 274 8.15 -28.88 -9.85
N HIS A 275 8.94 -27.90 -10.32
CA HIS A 275 8.40 -26.78 -11.08
C HIS A 275 7.76 -27.20 -12.40
N GLU A 276 8.31 -28.22 -13.07
CA GLU A 276 7.74 -28.77 -14.31
C GLU A 276 6.46 -29.56 -14.04
N ALA A 277 6.43 -30.37 -12.96
CA ALA A 277 5.28 -31.20 -12.62
C ALA A 277 4.12 -30.42 -11.98
N TYR A 278 4.42 -29.37 -11.20
CA TYR A 278 3.46 -28.58 -10.43
C TYR A 278 3.64 -27.07 -10.70
N PRO A 279 3.31 -26.60 -11.92
CA PRO A 279 3.38 -25.18 -12.23
C PRO A 279 2.53 -24.36 -11.25
N ASP A 280 3.06 -23.21 -10.84
CA ASP A 280 2.42 -22.21 -9.95
C ASP A 280 2.15 -22.66 -8.49
N LYS A 281 2.51 -23.89 -8.12
CA LYS A 281 2.34 -24.41 -6.74
C LYS A 281 3.56 -24.23 -5.85
N LEU A 282 4.73 -24.01 -6.44
CA LEU A 282 6.01 -23.84 -5.75
C LEU A 282 6.62 -22.48 -6.13
N CYS A 283 7.10 -21.74 -5.12
CA CYS A 283 7.75 -20.45 -5.35
C CYS A 283 9.12 -20.61 -6.04
N SER A 284 9.50 -19.60 -6.83
CA SER A 284 10.76 -19.62 -7.59
C SER A 284 12.02 -19.64 -6.72
N ASN A 285 11.94 -19.06 -5.52
CA ASN A 285 13.06 -18.99 -4.58
C ASN A 285 12.61 -19.43 -3.17
N PRO A 286 12.61 -20.75 -2.87
CA PRO A 286 12.29 -21.26 -1.55
C PRO A 286 13.21 -20.70 -0.45
N LEU A 287 12.63 -20.45 0.72
CA LEU A 287 13.34 -20.00 1.91
C LEU A 287 13.88 -21.18 2.73
N ASP A 288 13.20 -22.32 2.68
CA ASP A 288 13.58 -23.55 3.38
C ASP A 288 12.95 -24.78 2.73
N ILE A 289 13.43 -25.98 3.07
CA ILE A 289 12.92 -27.27 2.62
C ILE A 289 12.74 -28.22 3.80
N GLN A 290 11.68 -29.01 3.77
CA GLN A 290 11.47 -30.15 4.64
C GLN A 290 11.27 -31.41 3.81
N ALA A 291 11.81 -32.51 4.31
CA ALA A 291 11.65 -33.84 3.73
C ALA A 291 11.22 -34.83 4.81
N GLU A 292 10.21 -35.62 4.51
CA GLU A 292 9.72 -36.71 5.36
C GLU A 292 9.31 -37.90 4.52
N THR A 293 9.29 -39.09 5.11
CA THR A 293 8.75 -40.26 4.43
C THR A 293 7.25 -40.08 4.17
N HIS A 294 6.69 -40.83 3.23
CA HIS A 294 5.24 -40.84 3.03
C HIS A 294 4.44 -41.17 4.32
N ASP A 295 5.05 -41.90 5.25
CA ASP A 295 4.48 -42.23 6.58
C ASP A 295 4.67 -41.13 7.64
N GLY A 296 5.26 -39.99 7.30
CA GLY A 296 5.44 -38.82 8.17
C GLY A 296 6.67 -38.87 9.09
N ILE A 297 7.67 -39.70 8.77
CA ILE A 297 8.93 -39.75 9.53
C ILE A 297 9.91 -38.76 8.90
N ALA A 298 10.38 -37.77 9.68
CA ALA A 298 11.33 -36.78 9.18
C ALA A 298 12.63 -37.45 8.66
N ALA A 299 13.20 -36.94 7.56
CA ALA A 299 14.36 -37.57 6.92
C ALA A 299 15.61 -37.69 7.81
N ASN A 300 15.74 -36.84 8.83
CA ASN A 300 16.83 -36.95 9.81
C ASN A 300 16.62 -38.03 10.88
N GLN A 301 15.44 -38.66 10.92
CA GLN A 301 15.06 -39.70 11.90
C GLN A 301 14.96 -41.10 11.27
N THR A 302 15.06 -41.22 9.95
CA THR A 302 14.90 -42.50 9.24
C THR A 302 16.11 -43.41 9.32
N GLY A 303 17.31 -42.82 9.46
CA GLY A 303 18.60 -43.52 9.40
C GLY A 303 19.17 -43.67 7.99
N ASP A 304 18.47 -43.18 6.96
CA ASP A 304 19.00 -43.18 5.58
C ASP A 304 20.12 -42.15 5.43
N VAL A 305 21.09 -42.45 4.57
CA VAL A 305 22.14 -41.51 4.17
C VAL A 305 21.57 -40.56 3.12
N ILE A 306 21.25 -39.33 3.54
CA ILE A 306 20.70 -38.30 2.66
C ILE A 306 21.82 -37.67 1.83
N HIS A 307 21.73 -37.80 0.50
CA HIS A 307 22.74 -37.27 -0.42
C HIS A 307 22.64 -35.74 -0.53
N LYS A 308 21.42 -35.21 -0.58
CA LYS A 308 21.17 -33.77 -0.64
C LYS A 308 19.82 -33.42 -0.01
N ASN A 309 19.78 -32.34 0.75
CA ASN A 309 18.56 -31.73 1.27
C ASN A 309 18.78 -30.22 1.30
N ASP A 310 18.52 -29.59 0.16
CA ASP A 310 18.91 -28.21 -0.11
C ASP A 310 17.73 -27.48 -0.77
N LYS A 311 17.38 -26.30 -0.28
CA LYS A 311 16.19 -25.57 -0.73
C LYS A 311 16.25 -25.11 -2.19
N ASP A 312 17.44 -24.92 -2.76
CA ASP A 312 17.64 -24.42 -4.12
C ASP A 312 17.75 -25.57 -5.13
N TYR A 313 18.13 -26.77 -4.67
CA TYR A 313 18.28 -27.96 -5.50
C TYR A 313 17.15 -28.99 -5.33
N GLY A 314 16.68 -29.20 -4.10
CA GLY A 314 15.72 -30.22 -3.71
C GLY A 314 16.31 -31.28 -2.77
N PHE A 315 15.62 -32.41 -2.68
CA PHE A 315 16.01 -33.55 -1.85
C PHE A 315 16.42 -34.75 -2.70
N VAL A 316 17.46 -35.47 -2.27
CA VAL A 316 17.97 -36.67 -2.94
C VAL A 316 18.40 -37.70 -1.91
N CYS A 317 17.87 -38.91 -2.04
CA CYS A 317 18.38 -40.11 -1.41
C CYS A 317 18.83 -41.09 -2.50
N LEU A 318 20.04 -41.65 -2.39
CA LEU A 318 20.56 -42.60 -3.38
C LEU A 318 20.59 -44.03 -2.83
N ASN A 319 20.03 -44.97 -3.58
CA ASN A 319 19.96 -46.39 -3.20
C ASN A 319 21.36 -46.99 -2.94
N LYS A 320 22.37 -46.56 -3.72
CA LYS A 320 23.77 -46.98 -3.58
C LYS A 320 24.45 -46.53 -2.28
N ASP A 321 23.92 -45.50 -1.63
CA ASP A 321 24.49 -44.94 -0.41
C ASP A 321 23.87 -45.63 0.84
N GLN A 322 22.83 -46.45 0.67
CA GLN A 322 22.12 -47.12 1.76
C GLN A 322 22.71 -48.50 2.07
N THR A 323 22.89 -48.81 3.34
CA THR A 323 23.35 -50.14 3.80
C THR A 323 22.36 -51.26 3.48
N HIS A 324 21.08 -50.93 3.39
CA HIS A 324 20.00 -51.86 3.01
C HIS A 324 19.71 -51.84 1.50
N GLY A 325 20.41 -51.01 0.73
CA GLY A 325 20.33 -50.94 -0.72
C GLY A 325 19.10 -50.23 -1.29
N LEU A 326 18.23 -49.67 -0.45
CA LEU A 326 17.03 -48.93 -0.87
C LEU A 326 16.78 -47.74 0.05
N CYS A 327 16.48 -46.60 -0.54
CA CYS A 327 15.94 -45.42 0.14
C CYS A 327 14.49 -45.66 0.55
N ARG A 328 14.03 -44.91 1.55
CA ARG A 328 12.58 -44.76 1.79
C ARG A 328 11.97 -43.82 0.75
N ASN A 329 10.64 -43.90 0.59
CA ASN A 329 9.88 -42.96 -0.24
C ASN A 329 9.66 -41.65 0.53
N TYR A 330 10.29 -40.57 0.10
CA TYR A 330 10.19 -39.24 0.70
C TYR A 330 9.30 -38.32 -0.11
N ARG A 331 8.72 -37.36 0.59
CA ARG A 331 8.03 -36.21 0.05
C ARG A 331 8.64 -34.95 0.62
N VAL A 332 8.60 -33.86 -0.13
CA VAL A 332 9.16 -32.57 0.26
C VAL A 332 8.12 -31.47 0.32
N ARG A 333 8.33 -30.48 1.16
CA ARG A 333 7.62 -29.21 1.09
C ARG A 333 8.59 -28.06 1.28
N PHE A 334 8.22 -26.90 0.81
CA PHE A 334 9.08 -25.73 0.79
C PHE A 334 8.44 -24.58 1.56
N LEU A 335 9.28 -23.81 2.26
CA LEU A 335 8.83 -22.60 2.91
C LEU A 335 8.90 -21.48 1.89
N CYS A 336 7.75 -20.95 1.48
CA CYS A 336 7.66 -19.90 0.48
C CYS A 336 7.29 -18.58 1.13
N GLY A 337 7.93 -17.49 0.70
CA GLY A 337 7.58 -16.15 1.17
C GLY A 337 6.12 -15.82 0.81
N LYS A 338 5.34 -15.33 1.78
CA LYS A 338 3.96 -14.90 1.57
C LYS A 338 3.95 -13.45 1.12
N LEU A 339 3.14 -13.14 0.11
CA LEU A 339 2.90 -11.78 -0.34
C LEU A 339 2.14 -10.99 0.73
N VAL A 340 2.88 -10.28 1.58
CA VAL A 340 2.33 -9.30 2.51
C VAL A 340 2.60 -7.89 1.98
N ARG A 341 1.55 -7.07 1.91
CA ARG A 341 1.66 -5.62 1.72
C ARG A 341 1.63 -4.97 3.10
N PRO A 342 2.77 -4.59 3.70
CA PRO A 342 2.73 -3.84 4.92
C PRO A 342 2.06 -2.49 4.72
N GLN A 343 0.83 -2.37 5.21
CA GLN A 343 0.15 -1.10 5.40
C GLN A 343 -0.23 -1.00 6.86
N ALA A 344 0.58 -0.25 7.62
CA ALA A 344 0.14 0.35 8.86
C ALA A 344 -0.15 1.82 8.55
N SER A 345 -1.43 2.15 8.36
CA SER A 345 -1.88 3.53 8.24
C SER A 345 -2.37 4.00 9.60
N VAL A 346 -1.69 4.96 10.20
CA VAL A 346 -2.20 5.71 11.35
C VAL A 346 -2.61 7.07 10.83
N SER A 347 -3.92 7.28 10.74
CA SER A 347 -4.48 8.61 10.59
C SER A 347 -4.61 9.21 11.98
N ILE A 348 -3.87 10.28 12.27
CA ILE A 348 -4.28 11.21 13.32
C ILE A 348 -5.55 11.86 12.77
N ASP A 349 -6.70 11.33 13.17
CA ASP A 349 -7.96 12.00 12.88
C ASP A 349 -7.94 13.28 13.72
N MET A 350 -7.49 14.37 13.11
CA MET A 350 -7.65 15.73 13.63
C MET A 350 -9.14 16.08 13.53
N LEU A 351 -10.01 15.26 14.15
CA LEU A 351 -11.40 15.58 14.47
C LEU A 351 -11.43 16.70 15.50
N SER A 352 -10.76 17.82 15.22
CA SER A 352 -11.38 19.06 15.60
C SER A 352 -12.70 19.06 14.81
N ASN A 353 -13.84 19.05 15.51
CA ASN A 353 -15.18 19.27 14.94
C ASN A 353 -15.30 20.60 14.18
N SER A 354 -14.18 21.28 13.94
CA SER A 354 -14.02 22.56 13.33
C SER A 354 -12.62 22.74 12.72
N SER A 355 -12.50 23.52 11.66
CA SER A 355 -11.21 24.00 11.11
C SER A 355 -11.19 25.54 11.12
N ILE A 356 -10.01 26.15 11.17
CA ILE A 356 -9.85 27.59 10.95
C ILE A 356 -9.39 27.78 9.51
N LEU A 357 -10.15 28.57 8.74
CA LEU A 357 -9.78 29.01 7.41
C LEU A 357 -9.12 30.40 7.50
N GLU A 358 -7.98 30.55 6.84
CA GLU A 358 -7.34 31.85 6.64
C GLU A 358 -7.85 32.46 5.33
N LEU A 359 -8.30 33.70 5.40
CA LEU A 359 -8.84 34.46 4.28
C LEU A 359 -7.79 35.44 3.75
N GLY A 360 -7.85 35.72 2.45
CA GLY A 360 -7.02 36.76 1.82
C GLY A 360 -7.39 38.18 2.27
N ASP A 361 -8.63 38.39 2.69
CA ASP A 361 -9.20 39.66 3.14
C ASP A 361 -9.98 39.48 4.47
N GLU A 362 -10.35 40.58 5.13
CA GLU A 362 -11.13 40.52 6.36
C GLU A 362 -12.53 39.92 6.14
N ALA A 363 -13.00 39.10 7.08
CA ALA A 363 -14.31 38.44 7.07
C ALA A 363 -15.47 39.42 7.38
N GLN A 364 -15.48 40.61 6.77
CA GLN A 364 -16.40 41.67 7.13
C GLN A 364 -17.86 41.28 6.81
N GLY A 365 -18.71 41.26 7.84
CA GLY A 365 -20.13 40.94 7.72
C GLY A 365 -20.51 39.47 7.86
N TRP A 366 -19.52 38.57 7.99
CA TRP A 366 -19.74 37.13 8.18
C TRP A 366 -20.08 36.83 9.66
N ARG A 367 -21.06 35.97 9.91
CA ARG A 367 -21.57 35.62 11.24
C ARG A 367 -21.60 34.12 11.47
N SER A 368 -21.55 33.72 12.73
CA SER A 368 -21.78 32.32 13.11
C SER A 368 -23.13 31.84 12.58
N GLY A 369 -23.15 30.66 11.95
CA GLY A 369 -24.32 30.07 11.30
C GLY A 369 -24.40 30.35 9.80
N ASP A 370 -23.65 31.33 9.28
CA ASP A 370 -23.58 31.56 7.83
C ASP A 370 -22.98 30.35 7.12
N ARG A 371 -23.41 30.14 5.88
CA ARG A 371 -22.91 29.06 5.02
C ARG A 371 -21.90 29.63 4.06
N VAL A 372 -20.74 28.98 4.00
CA VAL A 372 -19.64 29.39 3.13
C VAL A 372 -19.38 28.26 2.14
N VAL A 373 -19.29 28.65 0.87
CA VAL A 373 -18.94 27.75 -0.22
C VAL A 373 -17.45 27.89 -0.43
N VAL A 374 -16.72 26.80 -0.26
CA VAL A 374 -15.28 26.76 -0.51
C VAL A 374 -15.05 25.95 -1.78
N ALA A 375 -14.54 26.63 -2.82
CA ALA A 375 -14.33 26.06 -4.14
C ALA A 375 -12.86 26.14 -4.55
N SER A 376 -12.39 25.14 -5.28
CA SER A 376 -11.10 25.18 -5.97
C SER A 376 -11.18 26.12 -7.19
N THR A 377 -10.06 26.76 -7.56
CA THR A 377 -9.96 27.67 -8.72
C THR A 377 -9.78 26.94 -10.05
N ASP A 378 -9.84 25.60 -10.09
CA ASP A 378 -9.86 24.86 -11.35
C ASP A 378 -11.24 25.00 -12.03
N TYR A 379 -11.25 24.85 -13.36
CA TYR A 379 -12.31 25.28 -14.28
C TYR A 379 -13.71 24.61 -14.12
N SER A 380 -14.04 24.05 -12.95
CA SER A 380 -15.35 23.44 -12.67
C SER A 380 -15.91 23.85 -11.31
N MET A 381 -16.95 24.69 -11.35
CA MET A 381 -17.79 25.09 -10.21
C MET A 381 -18.49 23.95 -9.45
N HIS A 382 -18.39 22.70 -9.93
CA HIS A 382 -18.97 21.52 -9.28
C HIS A 382 -18.02 20.86 -8.25
N GLN A 383 -16.88 21.49 -7.96
CA GLN A 383 -15.89 21.04 -6.98
C GLN A 383 -15.87 21.93 -5.72
N ALA A 384 -17.05 22.34 -5.25
CA ALA A 384 -17.19 23.20 -4.09
C ALA A 384 -17.81 22.44 -2.90
N GLU A 385 -17.41 22.79 -1.68
CA GLU A 385 -17.95 22.24 -0.43
C GLU A 385 -18.61 23.35 0.40
N GLU A 386 -19.72 23.01 1.05
CA GLU A 386 -20.45 23.93 1.92
C GLU A 386 -20.18 23.64 3.39
N PHE A 387 -19.78 24.69 4.11
CA PHE A 387 -19.52 24.65 5.54
C PHE A 387 -20.35 25.69 6.29
N SER A 388 -20.69 25.37 7.54
CA SER A 388 -21.28 26.33 8.46
C SER A 388 -20.20 27.01 9.29
N LEU A 389 -20.24 28.34 9.37
CA LEU A 389 -19.40 29.12 10.25
C LEU A 389 -19.76 28.86 11.71
N MET A 390 -18.74 28.68 12.53
CA MET A 390 -18.84 28.47 13.98
C MET A 390 -18.36 29.71 14.74
N PRO A 391 -18.81 29.91 15.99
CA PRO A 391 -18.25 30.94 16.85
C PRO A 391 -16.73 30.72 17.03
N CYS A 392 -15.95 31.78 16.82
CA CYS A 392 -14.50 31.75 16.99
C CYS A 392 -14.02 32.97 17.79
N SER A 393 -13.90 32.81 19.11
CA SER A 393 -13.40 33.86 20.01
C SER A 393 -11.90 34.11 19.87
N THR A 394 -11.17 33.22 19.20
CA THR A 394 -9.71 33.26 19.04
C THR A 394 -9.26 33.61 17.62
N CYS A 395 -10.19 33.79 16.67
CA CYS A 395 -9.85 34.11 15.28
C CYS A 395 -9.47 35.59 15.14
N THR A 396 -8.50 35.87 14.28
CA THR A 396 -8.20 37.25 13.82
C THR A 396 -9.27 37.75 12.83
N SER A 397 -9.20 39.02 12.40
CA SER A 397 -10.15 39.60 11.42
C SER A 397 -10.13 38.91 10.05
N SER A 398 -9.06 38.19 9.71
CA SER A 398 -8.89 37.41 8.48
C SER A 398 -9.03 35.90 8.69
N GLN A 399 -9.56 35.46 9.82
CA GLN A 399 -9.76 34.04 10.13
C GLN A 399 -11.23 33.73 10.42
N VAL A 400 -11.70 32.61 9.91
CA VAL A 400 -13.05 32.11 10.21
C VAL A 400 -13.00 30.65 10.61
N LYS A 401 -13.82 30.25 11.57
CA LYS A 401 -13.93 28.85 12.01
C LYS A 401 -15.11 28.19 11.30
N VAL A 402 -14.89 27.05 10.68
CA VAL A 402 -15.91 26.24 9.99
C VAL A 402 -16.10 24.92 10.70
N GLN A 403 -17.29 24.31 10.61
CA GLN A 403 -17.54 22.95 11.09
C GLN A 403 -16.71 21.94 10.27
N GLY A 404 -16.07 20.97 10.95
CA GLY A 404 -15.18 19.98 10.31
C GLY A 404 -15.90 18.96 9.42
N LYS A 405 -17.23 18.86 9.54
CA LYS A 405 -18.08 18.00 8.72
C LYS A 405 -18.88 18.86 7.75
N ARG A 406 -18.83 18.51 6.45
CA ARG A 406 -19.58 19.18 5.38
C ARG A 406 -21.07 19.16 5.71
N THR A 407 -21.78 20.26 5.46
CA THR A 407 -23.25 20.24 5.54
C THR A 407 -23.80 19.42 4.37
N SER A 408 -24.25 18.20 4.62
CA SER A 408 -24.93 17.39 3.61
C SER A 408 -26.30 18.00 3.31
N ASN A 409 -26.48 18.52 2.10
CA ASN A 409 -27.80 18.76 1.52
C ASN A 409 -27.75 18.36 0.03
N VAL A 410 -28.25 17.14 -0.21
CA VAL A 410 -28.65 16.47 -1.47
C VAL A 410 -27.56 16.17 -2.50
#